data_AF-A0A0A9GEP6-F1
#
_entry.id   AF-A0A0A9GEP6-F1
#
_cell.length_a   1.000
_cell.length_b   1.000
_cell.length_c   1.000
_cell.angle_alpha   90.00
_cell.angle_beta   90.00
_cell.angle_gamma   90.00
#
_symmetry.space_group_name_H-M   'P 1'
#
loop_
_entity.id
_entity.type
_entity.pdbx_description
1 polymer ?
#
loop_
_entity_poly.entity_id
_entity_poly.type
_entity_poly.pdbx_seq_one_letter_code
_entity_poly.pdbx_strand_id
1 'polypeptide(L)'
;MLSTHEARKIFLPPDTKAVRDMCILSGGSAIFTSLGKRLSLFSMTTDSVVLQCDLPAPGWSCSADVSGSHQVYAGLQNGMLLVFDIRQTARPLHSMVGLSTHPVHTVHSVIDNNGYRKVLSASAIGPCMWNADGNQSRPNLLTGMENQRVCISLACAPPSSDLLVASFRPKVESPDDATASQVYL
;
A
#
# COMPACT_ATOMS: atom_id res chain seq x y z
N MET A 1 12.61 35.26 4.32
CA MET A 1 13.09 34.95 2.96
C MET A 1 12.45 33.64 2.54
N LEU A 2 11.58 33.64 1.52
CA LEU A 2 11.19 32.39 0.87
C LEU A 2 12.36 32.02 -0.05
N SER A 3 13.04 30.91 0.25
CA SER A 3 14.02 30.35 -0.66
C SER A 3 13.33 30.07 -2.00
N THR A 4 13.86 30.65 -3.07
CA THR A 4 13.48 30.30 -4.44
C THR A 4 14.04 28.92 -4.74
N HIS A 5 13.40 27.88 -4.20
CA HIS A 5 13.70 26.51 -4.61
C HIS A 5 13.13 26.29 -6.00
N GLU A 6 14.01 26.30 -7.00
CA GLU A 6 13.64 25.91 -8.35
C GLU A 6 13.24 24.42 -8.34
N ALA A 7 12.03 24.13 -8.83
CA ALA A 7 11.52 22.78 -8.86
C ALA A 7 12.32 21.94 -9.87
N ARG A 8 13.06 20.95 -9.37
CA ARG A 8 13.84 20.05 -10.21
C ARG A 8 12.96 18.97 -10.82
N LYS A 9 13.06 18.78 -12.14
CA LYS A 9 12.39 17.69 -12.86
C LYS A 9 13.37 16.54 -13.05
N ILE A 10 12.90 15.32 -12.80
CA ILE A 10 13.69 14.09 -12.88
C ILE A 10 13.00 13.15 -13.86
N PHE A 11 13.76 12.61 -14.80
CA PHE A 11 13.27 11.63 -15.76
C PHE A 11 13.52 10.22 -15.23
N LEU A 12 12.44 9.45 -15.06
CA LEU A 12 12.52 8.06 -14.65
C LEU A 12 12.73 7.15 -15.86
N PRO A 13 13.23 5.91 -15.66
CA PRO A 13 13.34 4.92 -16.72
C PRO A 13 12.01 4.73 -17.49
N PRO A 14 12.02 4.57 -18.84
CA PRO A 14 10.80 4.53 -19.65
C PRO A 14 9.80 3.43 -19.27
N ASP A 15 10.30 2.30 -18.76
CA ASP A 15 9.50 1.15 -18.31
C ASP A 15 8.80 1.39 -16.97
N THR A 16 9.12 2.48 -16.26
CA THR A 16 8.49 2.84 -14.99
C THR A 16 6.97 2.96 -15.12
N LYS A 17 6.45 3.47 -16.24
CA LYS A 17 5.04 3.88 -16.41
C LYS A 17 4.61 4.87 -15.31
N ALA A 18 3.30 5.04 -15.09
CA ALA A 18 2.79 5.96 -14.08
C ALA A 18 3.19 5.51 -12.66
N VAL A 19 3.79 6.42 -11.90
CA VAL A 19 4.00 6.28 -10.45
C VAL A 19 2.63 6.40 -9.77
N ARG A 20 2.32 5.47 -8.87
CA ARG A 20 1.03 5.43 -8.16
C ARG A 20 1.10 5.95 -6.75
N ASP A 21 2.23 5.72 -6.08
CA ASP A 21 2.47 6.15 -4.71
C ASP A 21 3.97 6.27 -4.44
N MET A 22 4.32 7.08 -3.44
CA MET A 22 5.70 7.31 -3.02
C MET A 22 5.82 7.57 -1.51
N CYS A 23 6.95 7.16 -0.94
CA CYS A 23 7.27 7.38 0.47
C CYS A 23 8.72 7.86 0.58
N ILE A 24 8.92 9.03 1.20
CA ILE A 24 10.25 9.55 1.51
C ILE A 24 10.81 8.78 2.70
N LEU A 25 12.04 8.29 2.55
CA LEU A 25 12.79 7.62 3.58
C LEU A 25 13.74 8.60 4.29
N SER A 26 14.10 8.27 5.52
CA SER A 26 15.22 8.91 6.21
C SER A 26 16.50 8.78 5.37
N GLY A 27 17.31 9.84 5.32
CA GLY A 27 18.58 9.84 4.59
C GLY A 27 18.51 10.25 3.12
N GLY A 28 17.44 10.94 2.69
CA GLY A 28 17.38 11.55 1.35
C GLY A 28 17.14 10.55 0.22
N SER A 29 16.39 9.48 0.50
CA SER A 29 15.92 8.53 -0.50
C SER A 29 14.40 8.47 -0.51
N ALA A 30 13.81 7.93 -1.56
CA ALA A 30 12.38 7.70 -1.63
C ALA A 30 12.11 6.33 -2.27
N ILE A 31 11.09 5.62 -1.78
CA ILE A 31 10.53 4.49 -2.51
C ILE A 31 9.31 4.95 -3.29
N PHE A 32 9.05 4.28 -4.40
CA PHE A 32 7.80 4.47 -5.13
C PHE A 32 7.35 3.19 -5.83
N THR A 33 6.04 3.07 -5.99
CA THR A 33 5.42 2.00 -6.78
C THR A 33 4.91 2.54 -8.10
N SER A 34 4.90 1.68 -9.12
CA SER A 34 4.46 2.09 -10.44
C SER A 34 3.67 1.02 -11.19
N LEU A 35 2.94 1.47 -12.21
CA LEU A 35 2.22 0.60 -13.12
C LEU A 35 3.13 -0.28 -14.01
N GLY A 36 4.43 0.00 -14.02
CA GLY A 36 5.48 -0.82 -14.62
C GLY A 36 5.77 -2.13 -13.86
N LYS A 37 4.98 -2.46 -12.83
CA LYS A 37 5.19 -3.62 -11.95
C LYS A 37 6.54 -3.55 -11.23
N ARG A 38 6.93 -2.36 -10.77
CA ARG A 38 8.17 -2.09 -10.04
C ARG A 38 7.86 -1.48 -8.66
N LEU A 39 8.65 -1.89 -7.68
CA LEU A 39 8.94 -1.09 -6.49
C LEU A 39 10.37 -0.59 -6.62
N SER A 40 10.56 0.73 -6.64
CA SER A 40 11.86 1.35 -6.91
C SER A 40 12.34 2.13 -5.70
N LEU A 41 13.64 2.11 -5.43
CA LEU A 41 14.31 3.01 -4.50
C LEU A 41 15.07 4.07 -5.30
N PHE A 42 14.79 5.32 -4.99
CA PHE A 42 15.37 6.50 -5.62
C PHE A 42 16.26 7.23 -4.64
N SER A 43 17.48 7.59 -5.07
CA SER A 43 18.40 8.41 -4.29
C SER A 43 18.28 9.86 -4.74
N MET A 44 17.92 10.76 -3.82
CA MET A 44 17.84 12.21 -4.12
C MET A 44 19.23 12.85 -4.25
N THR A 45 20.28 12.18 -3.76
CA THR A 45 21.67 12.64 -3.89
C THR A 45 22.23 12.42 -5.29
N THR A 46 21.88 11.30 -5.92
CA THR A 46 22.39 10.92 -7.26
C THR A 46 21.35 11.11 -8.36
N ASP A 47 20.13 11.50 -8.00
CA ASP A 47 18.96 11.64 -8.86
C ASP A 47 18.69 10.41 -9.73
N SER A 48 18.90 9.23 -9.15
CA SER A 48 18.82 7.96 -9.87
C SER A 48 18.04 6.92 -9.09
N VAL A 49 17.44 5.99 -9.84
CA VAL A 49 16.88 4.76 -9.28
C VAL A 49 18.06 3.82 -8.98
N VAL A 50 18.30 3.55 -7.70
CA VAL A 50 19.44 2.75 -7.23
C VAL A 50 19.06 1.29 -7.00
N LEU A 51 17.77 0.99 -6.96
CA LEU A 51 17.26 -0.37 -6.81
C LEU A 51 15.86 -0.48 -7.44
N GLN A 52 15.58 -1.62 -8.06
CA GLN A 52 14.26 -2.00 -8.55
C GLN A 52 13.94 -3.43 -8.16
N CYS A 53 12.76 -3.64 -7.58
CA CYS A 53 12.22 -4.95 -7.26
C CYS A 53 11.07 -5.29 -8.21
N ASP A 54 11.10 -6.49 -8.78
CA ASP A 54 10.01 -7.04 -9.57
C ASP A 54 8.75 -7.27 -8.73
N LEU A 55 7.61 -6.79 -9.22
CA LEU A 55 6.30 -7.07 -8.64
C LEU A 55 5.49 -8.01 -9.56
N PRO A 56 4.73 -8.98 -9.02
CA PRO A 56 3.91 -9.88 -9.83
C PRO A 56 2.73 -9.16 -10.50
N ALA A 57 2.27 -8.06 -9.91
CA ALA A 57 1.22 -7.18 -10.42
C ALA A 57 1.64 -5.71 -10.29
N PRO A 58 0.97 -4.78 -11.00
CA PRO A 58 1.25 -3.35 -10.89
C PRO A 58 1.22 -2.86 -9.44
N GLY A 59 2.22 -2.08 -9.03
CA GLY A 59 2.28 -1.49 -7.70
C GLY A 59 1.32 -0.32 -7.59
N TRP A 60 0.67 -0.19 -6.44
CA TRP A 60 -0.42 0.77 -6.25
C TRP A 60 -0.24 1.66 -5.03
N SER A 61 0.30 1.13 -3.93
CA SER A 61 0.67 1.90 -2.74
C SER A 61 1.98 1.37 -2.14
N CYS A 62 2.68 2.20 -1.38
CA CYS A 62 3.89 1.78 -0.67
C CYS A 62 4.11 2.51 0.65
N SER A 63 4.86 1.87 1.54
CA SER A 63 5.23 2.45 2.83
C SER A 63 6.56 1.91 3.30
N ALA A 64 7.24 2.70 4.14
CA ALA A 64 8.41 2.25 4.87
C ALA A 64 8.02 1.75 6.25
N ASP A 65 8.84 0.87 6.80
CA ASP A 65 8.68 0.40 8.15
C ASP A 65 8.90 1.51 9.19
N VAL A 66 7.98 1.58 10.15
CA VAL A 66 8.00 2.64 11.16
C VAL A 66 9.09 2.43 12.22
N SER A 67 9.60 1.21 12.38
CA SER A 67 10.66 0.90 13.34
C SER A 67 12.07 1.15 12.79
N GLY A 68 12.19 1.63 11.54
CA GLY A 68 13.48 1.80 10.88
C GLY A 68 14.16 0.49 10.51
N SER A 69 13.45 -0.65 10.63
CA SER A 69 13.90 -1.87 9.95
C SER A 69 13.90 -1.57 8.46
N HIS A 70 14.93 -1.97 7.72
CA HIS A 70 15.12 -1.69 6.29
C HIS A 70 14.03 -2.33 5.38
N GLN A 71 12.85 -2.59 5.93
CA GLN A 71 11.72 -3.17 5.28
C GLN A 71 10.82 -2.11 4.67
N VAL A 72 10.30 -2.46 3.51
CA VAL A 72 9.38 -1.63 2.75
C VAL A 72 8.24 -2.50 2.25
N TYR A 73 7.08 -1.89 2.13
CA TYR A 73 5.83 -2.55 1.81
C TYR A 73 5.32 -2.07 0.46
N ALA A 74 4.78 -2.98 -0.35
CA ALA A 74 4.10 -2.66 -1.59
C ALA A 74 2.71 -3.29 -1.62
N GLY A 75 1.68 -2.45 -1.72
CA GLY A 75 0.32 -2.84 -2.03
C GLY A 75 0.12 -2.92 -3.54
N LEU A 76 -0.45 -4.02 -4.02
CA LEU A 76 -0.56 -4.30 -5.46
C LEU A 76 -1.99 -4.12 -5.97
N GLN A 77 -2.11 -3.96 -7.29
CA GLN A 77 -3.38 -3.84 -8.00
C GLN A 77 -4.29 -5.07 -7.82
N ASN A 78 -3.72 -6.25 -7.61
CA ASN A 78 -4.46 -7.51 -7.46
C ASN A 78 -4.77 -7.88 -6.00
N GLY A 79 -4.64 -6.93 -5.07
CA GLY A 79 -4.94 -7.15 -3.64
C GLY A 79 -3.82 -7.81 -2.83
N MET A 80 -2.67 -8.09 -3.44
CA MET A 80 -1.51 -8.62 -2.71
C MET A 80 -0.76 -7.52 -1.96
N LEU A 81 -0.10 -7.91 -0.87
CA LEU A 81 0.87 -7.11 -0.13
C LEU A 81 2.23 -7.82 -0.15
N LEU A 82 3.27 -7.14 -0.58
CA LEU A 82 4.64 -7.66 -0.56
C LEU A 82 5.49 -6.88 0.46
N VAL A 83 6.38 -7.60 1.13
CA VAL A 83 7.38 -7.05 2.05
C VAL A 83 8.75 -7.31 1.45
N PHE A 84 9.57 -6.28 1.33
CA PHE A 84 10.96 -6.39 0.88
C PHE A 84 11.89 -5.86 1.97
N ASP A 85 13.09 -6.43 2.08
CA ASP A 85 14.22 -5.79 2.76
C ASP A 85 15.08 -5.11 1.69
N ILE A 86 15.30 -3.81 1.77
CA ILE A 86 16.06 -3.08 0.74
C ILE A 86 17.54 -3.49 0.68
N ARG A 87 18.04 -4.22 1.68
CA ARG A 87 19.39 -4.80 1.67
C ARG A 87 19.45 -6.13 0.92
N GLN A 88 18.30 -6.81 0.75
CA GLN A 88 18.20 -8.10 0.08
C GLN A 88 16.95 -8.17 -0.80
N THR A 89 17.12 -7.84 -2.08
CA THR A 89 16.01 -7.50 -2.97
C THR A 89 15.76 -8.50 -4.08
N ALA A 90 16.54 -9.59 -4.11
CA ALA A 90 16.40 -10.67 -5.09
C ALA A 90 14.99 -11.29 -5.10
N ARG A 91 14.29 -11.25 -3.96
CA ARG A 91 12.90 -11.69 -3.81
C ARG A 91 12.25 -10.97 -2.62
N PRO A 92 10.92 -10.86 -2.58
CA PRO A 92 10.23 -10.38 -1.38
C PRO A 92 10.53 -11.29 -0.18
N LEU A 93 10.67 -10.70 1.00
CA LEU A 93 10.69 -11.42 2.27
C LEU A 93 9.37 -12.17 2.46
N HIS A 94 8.26 -11.49 2.21
CA HIS A 94 6.92 -12.02 2.34
C HIS A 94 6.05 -11.59 1.16
N SER A 95 5.23 -12.52 0.69
CA SER A 95 4.20 -12.28 -0.33
C SER A 95 2.88 -12.76 0.23
N MET A 96 1.97 -11.82 0.49
CA MET A 96 0.73 -12.08 1.22
C MET A 96 -0.47 -11.76 0.32
N VAL A 97 -1.46 -12.65 0.37
CA VAL A 97 -2.69 -12.54 -0.42
C VAL A 97 -3.77 -11.85 0.42
N GLY A 98 -4.41 -10.83 -0.16
CA GLY A 98 -5.48 -10.07 0.49
C GLY A 98 -6.83 -10.76 0.50
N LEU A 99 -7.78 -10.08 1.14
CA LEU A 99 -9.17 -10.53 1.24
C LEU A 99 -9.97 -10.33 -0.06
N SER A 100 -9.45 -9.51 -0.99
CA SER A 100 -10.06 -9.27 -2.29
C SER A 100 -8.98 -9.08 -3.35
N THR A 101 -9.39 -9.04 -4.62
CA THR A 101 -8.50 -8.77 -5.76
C THR A 101 -8.48 -7.28 -6.15
N HIS A 102 -9.06 -6.40 -5.34
CA HIS A 102 -9.06 -4.97 -5.59
C HIS A 102 -7.68 -4.35 -5.29
N PRO A 103 -7.33 -3.20 -5.90
CA PRO A 103 -6.08 -2.53 -5.61
C PRO A 103 -5.96 -2.15 -4.14
N VAL A 104 -4.80 -2.47 -3.54
CA VAL A 104 -4.44 -1.98 -2.22
C VAL A 104 -4.03 -0.51 -2.37
N HIS A 105 -4.95 0.41 -2.06
CA HIS A 105 -4.77 1.84 -2.31
C HIS A 105 -4.06 2.60 -1.20
N THR A 106 -3.94 2.00 -0.03
CA THR A 106 -3.23 2.59 1.11
C THR A 106 -2.46 1.48 1.82
N VAL A 107 -1.24 1.79 2.25
CA VAL A 107 -0.42 0.94 3.13
C VAL A 107 0.29 1.82 4.16
N HIS A 108 0.26 1.41 5.42
CA HIS A 108 0.98 2.04 6.52
C HIS A 108 1.59 0.98 7.44
N SER A 109 2.87 1.15 7.80
CA SER A 109 3.46 0.39 8.90
C SER A 109 3.02 0.99 10.23
N VAL A 110 2.58 0.15 11.17
CA VAL A 110 2.19 0.56 12.53
C VAL A 110 2.67 -0.45 13.56
N ILE A 111 2.58 -0.07 14.82
CA ILE A 111 2.80 -0.89 16.01
C ILE A 111 1.45 -1.03 16.71
N ASP A 112 1.04 -2.26 16.99
CA ASP A 112 -0.19 -2.52 17.73
C ASP A 112 -0.02 -2.28 19.23
N ASN A 113 -1.12 -2.40 19.97
CA ASN A 113 -1.14 -2.16 21.43
C ASN A 113 -0.33 -3.17 22.23
N ASN A 114 0.06 -4.29 21.61
CA ASN A 114 0.93 -5.30 22.21
C ASN A 114 2.41 -5.06 21.85
N GLY A 115 2.72 -3.98 21.13
CA GLY A 115 4.08 -3.67 20.67
C GLY A 115 4.51 -4.45 19.43
N TYR A 116 3.61 -5.22 18.81
CA TYR A 116 3.93 -5.98 17.61
C TYR A 116 3.76 -5.11 16.37
N ARG A 117 4.70 -5.27 15.45
CA ARG A 117 4.62 -4.63 14.15
C ARG A 117 3.48 -5.22 13.32
N LYS A 118 2.63 -4.33 12.80
CA LYS A 118 1.56 -4.65 11.86
C LYS A 118 1.67 -3.79 10.61
N VAL A 119 0.97 -4.23 9.58
CA VAL A 119 0.70 -3.38 8.42
C VAL A 119 -0.79 -3.08 8.41
N LEU A 120 -1.15 -1.81 8.29
CA LEU A 120 -2.48 -1.36 7.93
C LEU A 120 -2.54 -1.17 6.43
N SER A 121 -3.63 -1.61 5.82
CA SER A 121 -3.88 -1.38 4.41
C SER A 121 -5.34 -1.05 4.16
N ALA A 122 -5.67 -0.50 3.00
CA ALA A 122 -7.05 -0.43 2.55
C ALA A 122 -7.17 -0.77 1.07
N SER A 123 -8.28 -1.42 0.74
CA SER A 123 -8.75 -1.66 -0.62
C SER A 123 -10.25 -1.37 -0.66
N ALA A 124 -10.91 -1.59 -1.80
CA ALA A 124 -12.34 -1.28 -1.97
C ALA A 124 -13.26 -1.86 -0.87
N ILE A 125 -12.88 -2.99 -0.27
CA ILE A 125 -13.65 -3.66 0.79
C ILE A 125 -13.47 -3.04 2.19
N GLY A 126 -12.49 -2.16 2.38
CA GLY A 126 -12.21 -1.51 3.66
C GLY A 126 -10.78 -1.70 4.20
N PRO A 127 -10.52 -1.14 5.40
CA PRO A 127 -9.24 -1.26 6.09
C PRO A 127 -8.98 -2.69 6.58
N CYS A 128 -7.80 -3.22 6.29
CA CYS A 128 -7.33 -4.53 6.72
C CYS A 128 -6.03 -4.40 7.52
N MET A 129 -5.82 -5.28 8.49
CA MET A 129 -4.60 -5.37 9.29
C MET A 129 -3.89 -6.70 9.07
N TRP A 130 -2.57 -6.65 8.90
CA TRP A 130 -1.70 -7.78 8.60
C TRP A 130 -0.65 -7.94 9.68
N ASN A 131 -0.23 -9.17 9.95
CA ASN A 131 1.00 -9.42 10.68
C ASN A 131 2.19 -9.13 9.75
N ALA A 132 3.15 -8.33 10.21
CA ALA A 132 4.30 -7.95 9.39
C ALA A 132 5.42 -8.99 9.38
N ASP A 133 5.26 -10.09 10.11
CA ASP A 133 6.18 -11.24 10.16
C ASP A 133 5.94 -12.25 9.03
N GLY A 134 4.94 -12.00 8.18
CA GLY A 134 4.59 -12.87 7.06
C GLY A 134 4.06 -14.23 7.48
N ASN A 135 3.60 -14.37 8.73
CA ASN A 135 2.83 -15.55 9.11
C ASN A 135 1.66 -15.66 8.12
N GLN A 136 1.43 -16.83 7.53
CA GLN A 136 0.40 -17.04 6.49
C GLN A 136 -1.05 -16.85 7.00
N SER A 137 -1.21 -16.31 8.21
CA SER A 137 -2.45 -15.79 8.72
C SER A 137 -3.05 -14.80 7.72
N ARG A 138 -4.30 -15.08 7.34
CA ARG A 138 -5.11 -14.17 6.52
C ARG A 138 -5.22 -12.80 7.21
N PRO A 139 -5.16 -11.68 6.48
CA PRO A 139 -5.41 -10.37 7.07
C PRO A 139 -6.78 -10.28 7.72
N ASN A 140 -6.90 -9.41 8.73
CA ASN A 140 -8.16 -9.14 9.42
C ASN A 140 -8.80 -7.86 8.87
N LEU A 141 -10.05 -7.93 8.43
CA LEU A 141 -10.80 -6.72 8.09
C LEU A 141 -11.22 -6.01 9.38
N LEU A 142 -11.05 -4.68 9.44
CA LEU A 142 -11.31 -3.90 10.65
C LEU A 142 -12.74 -3.34 10.70
N THR A 143 -13.48 -3.41 9.59
CA THR A 143 -14.83 -2.85 9.47
C THR A 143 -15.82 -3.91 9.01
N GLY A 144 -16.94 -4.11 9.71
CA GLY A 144 -18.01 -5.05 9.34
C GLY A 144 -18.91 -4.59 8.18
N MET A 145 -18.45 -3.67 7.32
CA MET A 145 -19.24 -3.04 6.26
C MET A 145 -19.02 -3.68 4.89
N GLU A 146 -18.67 -4.97 4.85
CA GLU A 146 -18.00 -5.65 3.72
C GLU A 146 -18.69 -5.50 2.35
N ASN A 147 -19.98 -5.14 2.31
CA ASN A 147 -20.79 -5.19 1.09
C ASN A 147 -21.59 -3.93 0.74
N GLN A 148 -21.53 -2.86 1.54
CA GLN A 148 -22.44 -1.71 1.36
C GLN A 148 -21.77 -0.47 0.78
N ARG A 149 -20.45 -0.34 0.91
CA ARG A 149 -19.73 0.86 0.49
C ARG A 149 -18.35 0.50 -0.04
N VAL A 150 -17.81 1.39 -0.88
CA VAL A 150 -16.46 1.25 -1.41
C VAL A 150 -15.53 2.16 -0.62
N CYS A 151 -14.55 1.57 0.06
CA CYS A 151 -13.49 2.34 0.70
C CYS A 151 -12.61 2.97 -0.38
N ILE A 152 -12.29 4.25 -0.19
CA ILE A 152 -11.53 5.05 -1.18
C ILE A 152 -10.29 5.70 -0.58
N SER A 153 -10.18 5.76 0.75
CA SER A 153 -9.01 6.28 1.44
C SER A 153 -8.97 5.78 2.88
N LEU A 154 -7.76 5.60 3.39
CA LEU A 154 -7.47 5.32 4.79
C LEU A 154 -6.33 6.26 5.20
N ALA A 155 -6.45 6.84 6.39
CA ALA A 155 -5.36 7.56 7.05
C ALA A 155 -5.24 7.04 8.48
N CYS A 156 -4.03 7.00 9.00
CA CYS A 156 -3.76 6.71 10.41
C CYS A 156 -2.66 7.63 10.94
N ALA A 157 -2.41 7.58 12.25
CA ALA A 157 -1.32 8.31 12.89
C ALA A 157 -0.21 7.35 13.36
N PRO A 158 0.66 6.84 12.46
CA PRO A 158 1.80 6.01 12.85
C PRO A 158 2.70 6.72 13.89
N PRO A 159 3.37 5.97 14.78
CA PRO A 159 3.46 4.51 14.80
C PRO A 159 2.24 3.79 15.40
N SER A 160 1.33 4.46 16.10
CA SER A 160 0.21 3.78 16.75
C SER A 160 -0.85 3.29 15.74
N SER A 161 -1.50 2.17 16.06
CA SER A 161 -2.66 1.66 15.35
C SER A 161 -4.01 2.15 15.88
N ASP A 162 -4.04 2.97 16.94
CA ASP A 162 -5.26 3.32 17.67
C ASP A 162 -6.17 4.30 16.92
N LEU A 163 -5.57 5.23 16.17
CA LEU A 163 -6.30 6.26 15.45
C LEU A 163 -6.20 6.02 13.95
N LEU A 164 -7.32 5.61 13.36
CA LEU A 164 -7.49 5.47 11.92
C LEU A 164 -8.82 6.06 11.47
N VAL A 165 -8.82 6.65 10.28
CA VAL A 165 -10.00 7.22 9.63
C VAL A 165 -10.05 6.68 8.21
N ALA A 166 -11.18 6.09 7.85
CA ALA A 166 -11.43 5.61 6.50
C ALA A 166 -12.60 6.34 5.86
N SER A 167 -12.45 6.64 4.58
CA SER A 167 -13.45 7.29 3.75
C SER A 167 -14.12 6.25 2.84
N PHE A 168 -15.44 6.39 2.69
CA PHE A 168 -16.26 5.48 1.91
C PHE A 168 -17.21 6.24 1.00
N ARG A 169 -17.36 5.75 -0.24
CA ARG A 169 -18.42 6.18 -1.15
C ARG A 169 -19.51 5.10 -1.26
N PRO A 170 -20.76 5.47 -1.59
CA PRO A 170 -21.79 4.49 -1.91
C PRO A 170 -21.36 3.55 -3.05
N LYS A 171 -21.75 2.27 -2.97
CA LYS A 171 -21.66 1.37 -4.12
C LYS A 171 -22.75 1.79 -5.10
N VAL A 172 -22.42 1.93 -6.39
CA VAL A 172 -23.45 2.08 -7.42
C VAL A 172 -24.03 0.69 -7.63
N GLU A 173 -25.29 0.48 -7.25
CA GLU A 173 -26.01 -0.74 -7.58
C GLU A 173 -26.18 -0.79 -9.10
N SER A 174 -25.56 -1.75 -9.75
CA SER A 174 -25.92 -2.09 -11.13
C SER A 174 -27.30 -2.75 -11.10
N PRO A 175 -28.19 -2.47 -12.07
CA PRO A 175 -29.53 -3.07 -12.10
C PRO A 175 -29.52 -4.61 -12.09
N ASP A 176 -28.41 -5.25 -12.43
CA ASP A 176 -28.22 -6.70 -12.33
C ASP A 176 -28.21 -7.23 -10.87
N ASP A 177 -27.75 -6.45 -9.88
CA ASP A 177 -27.77 -6.84 -8.46
C ASP A 177 -29.19 -6.77 -7.85
N ALA A 178 -30.10 -5.98 -8.45
CA ALA A 178 -31.48 -5.83 -7.98
C ALA A 178 -32.36 -7.05 -8.31
N THR A 179 -31.97 -7.87 -9.29
CA THR A 179 -32.73 -9.07 -9.68
C THR A 179 -32.54 -10.25 -8.72
N ALA A 180 -31.53 -10.22 -7.85
CA ALA A 180 -31.29 -11.27 -6.87
C ALA A 180 -32.12 -11.11 -5.56
N SER A 181 -32.77 -9.97 -5.35
CA SER A 181 -33.49 -9.68 -4.08
C SER A 181 -35.01 -9.82 -4.17
N GLN A 182 -35.56 -10.26 -5.30
CA GLN A 182 -36.99 -10.59 -5.42
C GLN A 182 -37.21 -12.10 -5.62
N VAL A 183 -36.96 -12.88 -4.57
CA VAL A 183 -37.70 -14.14 -4.34
C VAL A 183 -37.88 -14.33 -2.83
N TYR A 184 -39.07 -14.03 -2.30
CA TYR A 184 -39.96 -14.97 -1.60
C TYR A 184 -41.12 -14.21 -0.90
N LEU A 185 -42.32 -14.45 -1.45
CA LEU A 185 -43.70 -14.25 -0.95
C LEU A 185 -44.15 -12.84 -0.50
#